data_AF-Q93A20-F1
#
_entry.id   AF-Q93A20-F1
#
_cell.length_a   1.000
_cell.length_b   1.000
_cell.length_c   1.000
_cell.angle_alpha   90.00
_cell.angle_beta   90.00
_cell.angle_gamma   90.00
#
_symmetry.space_group_name_H-M   'P 1'
#
loop_
_entity.id
_entity.type
_entity.pdbx_description
1 polymer ?
#
loop_
_entity_poly.entity_id
_entity_poly.type
_entity_poly.pdbx_seq_one_letter_code
_entity_poly.pdbx_strand_id
1 'polypeptide(L)'
;KIWEAALSYLNRGGVIIQAQSDPTKSLTDKGGKSTGIAKGAFTILSGQVCMLGLQKQLQTQRNLYLSQSNSPPCGGNPTPEMNTFCRTAIPDFISTVNFVKKQSDDKSKGPFSLDMPNFDKSSPFYFLNGICGTVTWNSISDLKADMGNNIKLTSSQLETAQLSRAIAIQQMYVTLSTVAQVMVNNDPAFSSTSSTGNSKNDFSAIAKQQFGVPYKASGQVCTEYQQVCQTWGSIPSSTGSTPGVLFNGTEFLGAINDYNGIMTPTINLLKQAKSSEYDNKSRDFIQEANTKGWIMAGSYFFDLVKLNGSAVKDDSDFDSDTGLDNSNFDPAQLTKPFGKTCQGTYALLCNWFQNKSDKLVQVQSLINGAPALSQDGVKQPDLSPDPKRAYVEGPLSSTVYGFINNSMMVQLPGQPGIKPLTFANLINFKVDTSL
;
A
#
# COMPACT_ATOMS: atom_id res chain seq x y z
N LYS A 1 -30.14 9.52 21.32
CA LYS A 1 -29.56 9.79 19.96
C LYS A 1 -28.14 10.33 19.99
N ILE A 2 -27.88 11.57 20.48
CA ILE A 2 -26.50 12.14 20.47
C ILE A 2 -25.56 11.37 21.41
N TRP A 3 -26.01 11.04 22.63
CA TRP A 3 -25.22 10.25 23.58
C TRP A 3 -24.98 8.81 23.13
N GLU A 4 -25.97 8.18 22.51
CA GLU A 4 -25.80 6.86 21.90
C GLU A 4 -24.84 6.91 20.71
N ALA A 5 -24.84 7.98 19.91
CA ALA A 5 -23.89 8.17 18.83
C ALA A 5 -22.47 8.43 19.35
N ALA A 6 -22.31 9.24 20.40
CA ALA A 6 -21.03 9.49 21.06
C ALA A 6 -20.48 8.21 21.72
N LEU A 7 -21.32 7.45 22.42
CA LEU A 7 -20.96 6.17 23.01
C LEU A 7 -20.63 5.13 21.93
N SER A 8 -21.38 5.09 20.83
CA SER A 8 -21.10 4.24 19.67
C SER A 8 -19.78 4.60 19.00
N TYR A 9 -19.47 5.91 18.86
CA TYR A 9 -18.20 6.40 18.33
C TYR A 9 -17.02 5.98 19.21
N LEU A 10 -17.12 6.19 20.52
CA LEU A 10 -16.10 5.76 21.48
C LEU A 10 -15.99 4.24 21.53
N ASN A 11 -17.10 3.49 21.54
CA ASN A 11 -17.10 2.02 21.53
C ASN A 11 -16.41 1.45 20.30
N ARG A 12 -16.32 2.19 19.19
CA ARG A 12 -15.60 1.79 17.97
C ARG A 12 -14.13 2.22 17.96
N GLY A 13 -13.60 2.69 19.09
CA GLY A 13 -12.23 3.20 19.22
C GLY A 13 -12.02 4.60 18.63
N GLY A 14 -13.11 5.33 18.34
CA GLY A 14 -13.06 6.75 18.05
C GLY A 14 -12.55 7.54 19.25
N VAL A 15 -11.85 8.63 18.99
CA VAL A 15 -11.32 9.53 20.02
C VAL A 15 -11.72 10.96 19.68
N ILE A 16 -12.02 11.77 20.69
CA ILE A 16 -12.54 13.13 20.49
C ILE A 16 -11.43 14.09 20.01
N ILE A 17 -10.18 13.86 20.44
CA ILE A 17 -8.98 14.53 19.92
C ILE A 17 -7.94 13.44 19.69
N GLN A 18 -7.46 13.33 18.45
CA GLN A 18 -6.38 12.41 18.09
C GLN A 18 -5.15 13.23 17.71
N ALA A 19 -3.99 12.91 18.30
CA ALA A 19 -2.74 13.32 17.69
C ALA A 19 -2.62 12.56 16.36
N GLN A 20 -2.54 13.28 15.23
CA GLN A 20 -2.25 12.61 13.96
C GLN A 20 -0.87 11.97 14.04
N SER A 21 -0.82 10.67 13.73
CA SER A 21 0.42 9.90 13.65
C SER A 21 1.32 10.53 12.59
N ASP A 22 2.56 10.82 12.94
CA ASP A 22 3.56 11.26 11.97
C ASP A 22 3.91 10.06 11.05
N PRO A 23 3.63 10.14 9.74
CA PRO A 23 3.93 9.08 8.78
C PRO A 23 5.42 8.67 8.79
N THR A 24 6.31 9.63 9.03
CA THR A 24 7.75 9.40 9.06
C THR A 24 8.17 8.60 10.30
N LYS A 25 7.39 8.65 11.39
CA LYS A 25 7.57 7.77 12.54
C LYS A 25 7.25 6.31 12.19
N SER A 26 6.28 6.03 11.32
CA SER A 26 6.04 4.67 10.81
C SER A 26 7.34 4.09 10.20
N LEU A 27 8.07 4.92 9.47
CA LEU A 27 9.32 4.51 8.80
C LEU A 27 10.56 4.50 9.70
N THR A 28 10.50 5.14 10.87
CA THR A 28 11.66 5.36 11.77
C THR A 28 11.49 4.80 13.17
N ASP A 29 10.34 4.19 13.47
CA ASP A 29 10.07 3.62 14.78
C ASP A 29 11.11 2.54 15.10
N LYS A 30 11.89 2.78 16.16
CA LYS A 30 13.06 1.98 16.55
C LYS A 30 12.72 0.53 16.90
N GLY A 31 11.44 0.23 17.09
CA GLY A 31 10.93 -1.14 17.34
C GLY A 31 10.67 -1.97 16.08
N GLY A 32 10.81 -1.42 14.87
CA GLY A 32 10.57 -2.15 13.61
C GLY A 32 9.11 -2.57 13.37
N LYS A 33 8.16 -2.10 14.19
CA LYS A 33 6.78 -2.60 14.21
C LYS A 33 5.97 -2.27 12.94
N SER A 34 6.37 -1.25 12.18
CA SER A 34 5.69 -0.82 10.95
C SER A 34 6.30 -1.40 9.65
N THR A 35 7.42 -2.15 9.74
CA THR A 35 8.09 -2.69 8.54
C THR A 35 7.19 -3.64 7.75
N GLY A 36 6.26 -4.33 8.42
CA GLY A 36 5.29 -5.21 7.77
C GLY A 36 4.34 -4.48 6.86
N ILE A 37 3.84 -3.31 7.28
CA ILE A 37 2.92 -2.50 6.47
C ILE A 37 3.63 -2.04 5.20
N ALA A 38 4.87 -1.53 5.34
CA ALA A 38 5.70 -1.14 4.20
C ALA A 38 5.98 -2.34 3.28
N LYS A 39 6.27 -3.52 3.83
CA LYS A 39 6.49 -4.76 3.06
C LYS A 39 5.23 -5.21 2.33
N GLY A 40 4.05 -5.09 2.95
CA GLY A 40 2.76 -5.31 2.31
C GLY A 40 2.52 -4.35 1.14
N ALA A 41 2.73 -3.04 1.36
CA ALA A 41 2.61 -2.01 0.33
C ALA A 41 3.57 -2.27 -0.84
N PHE A 42 4.83 -2.63 -0.55
CA PHE A 42 5.82 -3.01 -1.55
C PHE A 42 5.37 -4.20 -2.40
N THR A 43 4.86 -5.26 -1.74
CA THR A 43 4.41 -6.48 -2.40
C THR A 43 3.21 -6.19 -3.29
N ILE A 44 2.27 -5.37 -2.80
CA ILE A 44 1.09 -4.95 -3.55
C ILE A 44 1.47 -4.12 -4.78
N LEU A 45 2.26 -3.04 -4.63
CA LEU A 45 2.62 -2.19 -5.76
C LEU A 45 3.39 -2.97 -6.82
N SER A 46 4.38 -3.77 -6.40
CA SER A 46 5.19 -4.59 -7.31
C SER A 46 4.34 -5.67 -8.00
N GLY A 47 3.44 -6.31 -7.26
CA GLY A 47 2.51 -7.30 -7.79
C GLY A 47 1.47 -6.71 -8.74
N GLN A 48 0.97 -5.50 -8.47
CA GLN A 48 0.05 -4.79 -9.37
C GLN A 48 0.72 -4.39 -10.68
N VAL A 49 1.95 -3.88 -10.64
CA VAL A 49 2.74 -3.59 -11.85
C VAL A 49 2.99 -4.89 -12.64
N CYS A 50 3.35 -5.98 -11.95
CA CYS A 50 3.49 -7.29 -12.57
C CYS A 50 2.19 -7.78 -13.23
N MET A 51 1.05 -7.69 -12.52
CA MET A 51 -0.26 -8.14 -13.02
C MET A 51 -0.69 -7.34 -14.24
N LEU A 52 -0.60 -6.01 -14.17
CA LEU A 52 -1.01 -5.13 -15.26
C LEU A 52 -0.06 -5.25 -16.46
N GLY A 53 1.25 -5.35 -16.23
CA GLY A 53 2.24 -5.60 -17.27
C GLY A 53 2.00 -6.94 -17.98
N LEU A 54 1.79 -8.02 -17.21
CA LEU A 54 1.47 -9.34 -17.73
C LEU A 54 0.16 -9.33 -18.53
N GLN A 55 -0.89 -8.72 -18.00
CA GLN A 55 -2.18 -8.55 -18.70
C GLN A 55 -1.99 -7.86 -20.05
N LYS A 56 -1.27 -6.72 -20.09
CA LYS A 56 -1.02 -6.00 -21.35
C LYS A 56 -0.21 -6.81 -22.35
N GLN A 57 0.79 -7.58 -21.89
CA GLN A 57 1.58 -8.42 -22.79
C GLN A 57 0.79 -9.61 -23.31
N LEU A 58 -0.06 -10.23 -22.48
CA LEU A 58 -0.99 -11.27 -22.92
C LEU A 58 -1.97 -10.73 -23.96
N GLN A 59 -2.54 -9.53 -23.73
CA GLN A 59 -3.43 -8.87 -24.69
C GLN A 59 -2.71 -8.58 -26.02
N THR A 60 -1.50 -8.02 -25.95
CA THR A 60 -0.68 -7.72 -27.13
C THR A 60 -0.33 -8.99 -27.90
N GLN A 61 0.09 -10.04 -27.20
CA GLN A 61 0.46 -11.32 -27.80
C GLN A 61 -0.73 -12.01 -28.45
N ARG A 62 -1.89 -11.99 -27.78
CA ARG A 62 -3.14 -12.52 -28.32
C ARG A 62 -3.57 -11.79 -29.58
N ASN A 63 -3.55 -10.45 -29.56
CA ASN A 63 -3.91 -9.63 -30.72
C ASN A 63 -2.96 -9.89 -31.90
N LEU A 64 -1.67 -10.05 -31.63
CA LEU A 64 -0.69 -10.42 -32.65
C LEU A 64 -1.06 -11.75 -33.31
N TYR A 65 -1.37 -12.79 -32.53
CA TYR A 65 -1.74 -14.09 -33.11
C TYR A 65 -3.08 -14.06 -33.85
N LEU A 66 -4.07 -13.30 -33.36
CA LEU A 66 -5.36 -13.16 -34.04
C LEU A 66 -5.23 -12.39 -35.37
N SER A 67 -4.28 -11.46 -35.48
CA SER A 67 -3.99 -10.77 -36.75
C SER A 67 -3.43 -11.72 -37.82
N GLN A 68 -2.83 -12.83 -37.42
CA GLN A 68 -2.24 -13.86 -38.28
C GLN A 68 -3.26 -14.97 -38.63
N SER A 69 -4.52 -14.60 -38.88
CA SER A 69 -5.71 -15.46 -39.00
C SER A 69 -5.56 -16.79 -39.76
N ASN A 70 -4.64 -16.90 -40.72
CA ASN A 70 -4.39 -18.11 -41.53
C ASN A 70 -3.12 -18.89 -41.15
N SER A 71 -2.42 -18.53 -40.07
CA SER A 71 -1.15 -19.13 -39.68
C SER A 71 -1.11 -19.47 -38.18
N PRO A 72 -0.36 -20.52 -37.79
CA PRO A 72 -0.09 -20.79 -36.39
C PRO A 72 0.46 -19.54 -35.68
N PRO A 73 0.15 -19.33 -34.39
CA PRO A 73 -0.38 -20.33 -33.47
C PRO A 73 -1.90 -20.28 -33.24
N CYS A 74 -2.61 -19.23 -33.68
CA CYS A 74 -4.08 -19.16 -33.57
C CYS A 74 -4.83 -19.61 -34.84
N GLY A 75 -4.18 -19.58 -36.00
CA GLY A 75 -4.73 -20.08 -37.26
C GLY A 75 -4.38 -21.56 -37.53
N GLY A 76 -5.15 -22.22 -38.40
CA GLY A 76 -4.98 -23.63 -38.73
C GLY A 76 -5.54 -24.57 -37.64
N ASN A 77 -4.71 -25.52 -37.18
CA ASN A 77 -5.03 -26.48 -36.13
C ASN A 77 -4.24 -26.17 -34.83
N PRO A 78 -4.66 -25.18 -34.02
CA PRO A 78 -4.02 -24.86 -32.75
C PRO A 78 -4.13 -26.02 -31.76
N THR A 79 -3.17 -26.14 -30.85
CA THR A 79 -3.33 -27.05 -29.70
C THR A 79 -4.53 -26.62 -28.84
N PRO A 80 -5.16 -27.52 -28.06
CA PRO A 80 -6.29 -27.16 -27.18
C PRO A 80 -5.98 -25.97 -26.26
N GLU A 81 -4.77 -25.92 -25.72
CA GLU A 81 -4.29 -24.87 -24.82
C GLU A 81 -4.14 -23.53 -25.55
N MET A 82 -3.60 -23.55 -26.77
CA MET A 82 -3.44 -22.35 -27.58
C MET A 82 -4.80 -21.84 -28.07
N ASN A 83 -5.68 -22.74 -28.49
CA ASN A 83 -7.05 -22.41 -28.88
C ASN A 83 -7.82 -21.72 -27.74
N THR A 84 -7.62 -22.19 -26.50
CA THR A 84 -8.17 -21.56 -25.30
C THR A 84 -7.66 -20.12 -25.13
N PHE A 85 -6.36 -19.89 -25.27
CA PHE A 85 -5.78 -18.54 -25.22
C PHE A 85 -6.30 -17.62 -26.32
N CYS A 86 -6.37 -18.10 -27.56
CA CYS A 86 -6.86 -17.33 -28.71
C CYS A 86 -8.33 -16.90 -28.53
N ARG A 87 -9.18 -17.77 -27.95
CA ARG A 87 -10.63 -17.54 -27.85
C ARG A 87 -11.07 -16.88 -26.55
N THR A 88 -10.25 -16.88 -25.52
CA THR A 88 -10.60 -16.28 -24.21
C THR A 88 -10.19 -14.80 -24.18
N ALA A 89 -11.10 -13.92 -23.75
CA ALA A 89 -10.74 -12.53 -23.48
C ALA A 89 -9.81 -12.45 -22.27
N ILE A 90 -8.78 -11.59 -22.32
CA ILE A 90 -7.90 -11.39 -21.17
C ILE A 90 -8.65 -10.54 -20.13
N PRO A 91 -8.94 -11.06 -18.93
CA PRO A 91 -9.64 -10.32 -17.89
C PRO A 91 -8.77 -9.19 -17.31
N ASP A 92 -9.37 -8.35 -16.47
CA ASP A 92 -8.61 -7.42 -15.64
C ASP A 92 -8.03 -8.15 -14.42
N PHE A 93 -6.71 -8.26 -14.38
CA PHE A 93 -5.98 -8.99 -13.35
C PHE A 93 -6.06 -8.27 -12.00
N ILE A 94 -6.16 -6.93 -11.99
CA ILE A 94 -6.27 -6.13 -10.77
C ILE A 94 -7.59 -6.43 -10.05
N SER A 95 -8.69 -6.56 -10.79
CA SER A 95 -10.01 -6.86 -10.22
C SER A 95 -10.14 -8.23 -9.54
N THR A 96 -9.16 -9.14 -9.75
CA THR A 96 -9.20 -10.50 -9.21
C THR A 96 -8.90 -10.55 -7.71
N VAL A 97 -8.26 -9.51 -7.17
CA VAL A 97 -7.78 -9.49 -5.79
C VAL A 97 -8.79 -8.79 -4.89
N ASN A 98 -9.32 -9.51 -3.89
CA ASN A 98 -10.23 -8.95 -2.90
C ASN A 98 -9.96 -9.52 -1.50
N PHE A 99 -9.27 -8.72 -0.68
CA PHE A 99 -8.85 -9.10 0.67
C PHE A 99 -10.05 -9.24 1.62
N VAL A 100 -11.03 -8.33 1.50
CA VAL A 100 -12.24 -8.33 2.33
C VAL A 100 -13.08 -9.57 2.06
N LYS A 101 -13.29 -9.91 0.78
CA LYS A 101 -14.00 -11.13 0.37
C LYS A 101 -13.29 -12.37 0.89
N LYS A 102 -11.96 -12.45 0.72
CA LYS A 102 -11.16 -13.60 1.20
C LYS A 102 -11.34 -13.82 2.69
N GLN A 103 -11.31 -12.76 3.50
CA GLN A 103 -11.49 -12.88 4.95
C GLN A 103 -12.96 -13.09 5.36
N SER A 104 -13.92 -12.52 4.63
CA SER A 104 -15.35 -12.68 4.92
C SER A 104 -15.83 -14.11 4.62
N ASP A 105 -15.32 -14.73 3.55
CA ASP A 105 -15.71 -16.08 3.14
C ASP A 105 -15.05 -17.18 4.01
N ASP A 106 -13.88 -16.91 4.59
CA ASP A 106 -13.12 -17.86 5.42
C ASP A 106 -13.16 -17.43 6.90
N LYS A 107 -13.96 -18.15 7.69
CA LYS A 107 -14.16 -17.90 9.12
C LYS A 107 -12.99 -18.36 10.01
N SER A 108 -11.88 -18.81 9.44
CA SER A 108 -10.72 -19.23 10.22
C SER A 108 -10.06 -18.04 10.93
N LYS A 109 -9.41 -18.33 12.06
CA LYS A 109 -8.68 -17.31 12.85
C LYS A 109 -7.27 -17.04 12.33
N GLY A 110 -6.80 -17.85 11.38
CA GLY A 110 -5.39 -17.96 11.01
C GLY A 110 -4.86 -16.79 10.19
N PRO A 111 -3.54 -16.77 9.91
CA PRO A 111 -3.01 -15.85 8.91
C PRO A 111 -3.69 -16.15 7.57
N PHE A 112 -4.31 -15.13 7.01
CA PHE A 112 -4.86 -15.13 5.68
C PHE A 112 -3.75 -14.93 4.67
N SER A 113 -3.95 -15.49 3.48
CA SER A 113 -3.05 -15.36 2.36
C SER A 113 -3.88 -15.23 1.08
N LEU A 114 -3.47 -14.31 0.22
CA LEU A 114 -4.11 -14.08 -1.07
C LEU A 114 -3.04 -13.89 -2.15
N ASP A 115 -3.12 -14.75 -3.15
CA ASP A 115 -2.25 -14.73 -4.32
C ASP A 115 -2.60 -13.57 -5.26
N MET A 116 -1.61 -13.05 -5.98
CA MET A 116 -1.80 -12.02 -7.01
C MET A 116 -1.28 -12.55 -8.35
N PRO A 117 -2.11 -12.64 -9.41
CA PRO A 117 -3.57 -12.50 -9.41
C PRO A 117 -4.27 -13.63 -8.62
N ASN A 118 -5.58 -13.50 -8.39
CA ASN A 118 -6.43 -14.50 -7.72
C ASN A 118 -7.66 -14.87 -8.54
N PHE A 119 -7.48 -15.62 -9.62
CA PHE A 119 -8.59 -16.14 -10.41
C PHE A 119 -9.33 -17.28 -9.72
N ASP A 120 -10.61 -17.42 -10.05
CA ASP A 120 -11.40 -18.61 -9.73
C ASP A 120 -10.91 -19.86 -10.47
N LYS A 121 -11.11 -21.04 -9.88
CA LYS A 121 -10.70 -22.34 -10.45
C LYS A 121 -11.28 -22.63 -11.85
N SER A 122 -12.41 -22.02 -12.18
CA SER A 122 -13.05 -22.14 -13.50
C SER A 122 -12.40 -21.24 -14.56
N SER A 123 -11.55 -20.29 -14.18
CA SER A 123 -10.86 -19.40 -15.10
C SER A 123 -9.75 -20.14 -15.86
N PRO A 124 -9.64 -19.97 -17.19
CA PRO A 124 -8.49 -20.43 -17.96
C PRO A 124 -7.15 -19.83 -17.48
N PHE A 125 -7.20 -18.74 -16.71
CA PHE A 125 -6.04 -18.07 -16.14
C PHE A 125 -5.71 -18.51 -14.70
N TYR A 126 -6.44 -19.48 -14.12
CA TYR A 126 -6.21 -19.96 -12.76
C TYR A 126 -4.76 -20.39 -12.49
N PHE A 127 -4.09 -20.96 -13.49
CA PHE A 127 -2.70 -21.36 -13.38
C PHE A 127 -1.73 -20.19 -13.17
N LEU A 128 -2.14 -18.94 -13.41
CA LEU A 128 -1.34 -17.73 -13.17
C LEU A 128 -1.44 -17.23 -11.73
N ASN A 129 -2.28 -17.82 -10.88
CA ASN A 129 -2.42 -17.37 -9.51
C ASN A 129 -1.06 -17.39 -8.79
N GLY A 130 -0.70 -16.28 -8.16
CA GLY A 130 0.52 -16.12 -7.38
C GLY A 130 1.77 -15.80 -8.19
N ILE A 131 1.69 -15.72 -9.53
CA ILE A 131 2.85 -15.36 -10.37
C ILE A 131 3.41 -13.97 -10.05
N CYS A 132 2.54 -13.07 -9.59
CA CYS A 132 2.87 -11.70 -9.20
C CYS A 132 2.90 -11.53 -7.67
N GLY A 133 3.19 -12.60 -6.93
CA GLY A 133 3.39 -12.59 -5.49
C GLY A 133 2.13 -12.93 -4.69
N THR A 134 2.30 -12.91 -3.37
CA THR A 134 1.28 -13.31 -2.40
C THR A 134 1.34 -12.35 -1.22
N VAL A 135 0.17 -11.86 -0.80
CA VAL A 135 0.02 -10.97 0.36
C VAL A 135 -0.56 -11.77 1.51
N THR A 136 0.06 -11.65 2.69
CA THR A 136 -0.37 -12.34 3.90
C THR A 136 -0.78 -11.34 4.97
N TRP A 137 -1.75 -11.69 5.83
CA TRP A 137 -2.12 -10.86 6.97
C TRP A 137 -2.77 -11.67 8.08
N ASN A 138 -2.64 -11.22 9.31
CA ASN A 138 -3.31 -11.84 10.46
C ASN A 138 -4.75 -11.32 10.55
N SER A 139 -5.69 -12.11 11.08
CA SER A 139 -7.00 -11.53 11.46
C SER A 139 -6.94 -10.89 12.84
N ILE A 140 -7.91 -10.02 13.14
CA ILE A 140 -8.14 -9.52 14.51
C ILE A 140 -9.30 -10.31 15.12
N SER A 141 -9.18 -11.64 15.13
CA SER A 141 -10.26 -12.55 15.54
C SER A 141 -10.46 -12.66 17.05
N ASP A 142 -9.59 -12.06 17.86
CA ASP A 142 -9.70 -12.03 19.32
C ASP A 142 -10.65 -10.94 19.84
N LEU A 143 -11.17 -10.07 18.96
CA LEU A 143 -12.24 -9.14 19.31
C LEU A 143 -13.52 -9.89 19.67
N LYS A 144 -14.17 -9.45 20.75
CA LYS A 144 -15.43 -9.99 21.27
C LYS A 144 -16.48 -8.87 21.35
N ALA A 145 -17.75 -9.25 21.39
CA ALA A 145 -18.86 -8.29 21.52
C ALA A 145 -18.81 -7.50 22.83
N ASP A 146 -18.32 -8.14 23.90
CA ASP A 146 -17.99 -7.51 25.17
C ASP A 146 -16.47 -7.61 25.36
N MET A 147 -15.80 -6.45 25.32
CA MET A 147 -14.35 -6.34 25.47
C MET A 147 -13.94 -6.04 26.93
N GLY A 148 -14.88 -6.05 27.88
CA GLY A 148 -14.67 -5.47 29.21
C GLY A 148 -14.61 -3.94 29.17
N ASN A 149 -14.33 -3.30 30.31
CA ASN A 149 -14.11 -1.84 30.38
C ASN A 149 -15.25 -0.99 29.76
N ASN A 150 -16.51 -1.43 29.95
CA ASN A 150 -17.71 -0.79 29.39
C ASN A 150 -17.71 -0.63 27.85
N ILE A 151 -16.91 -1.41 27.13
CA ILE A 151 -16.87 -1.46 25.67
C ILE A 151 -17.81 -2.58 25.18
N LYS A 152 -18.96 -2.16 24.66
CA LYS A 152 -19.94 -3.07 24.05
C LYS A 152 -20.10 -2.78 22.56
N LEU A 153 -19.78 -3.77 21.74
CA LEU A 153 -19.91 -3.73 20.28
C LEU A 153 -21.18 -4.45 19.85
N THR A 154 -21.94 -3.85 18.94
CA THR A 154 -22.97 -4.57 18.19
C THR A 154 -22.33 -5.61 17.27
N SER A 155 -23.09 -6.61 16.83
CA SER A 155 -22.60 -7.64 15.91
C SER A 155 -21.97 -7.06 14.64
N SER A 156 -22.59 -6.03 14.05
CA SER A 156 -22.07 -5.34 12.86
C SER A 156 -20.74 -4.59 13.12
N GLN A 157 -20.60 -3.98 14.30
CA GLN A 157 -19.38 -3.28 14.69
C GLN A 157 -18.24 -4.25 14.96
N LEU A 158 -18.54 -5.39 15.59
CA LEU A 158 -17.58 -6.45 15.81
C LEU A 158 -17.07 -7.03 14.48
N GLU A 159 -17.97 -7.35 13.55
CA GLU A 159 -17.62 -7.84 12.22
C GLU A 159 -16.74 -6.84 11.46
N THR A 160 -17.12 -5.56 11.46
CA THR A 160 -16.32 -4.48 10.83
C THR A 160 -14.93 -4.37 11.46
N ALA A 161 -14.83 -4.48 12.79
CA ALA A 161 -13.55 -4.40 13.49
C ALA A 161 -12.68 -5.64 13.28
N GLN A 162 -13.28 -6.83 13.09
CA GLN A 162 -12.55 -8.05 12.73
C GLN A 162 -12.03 -8.00 11.28
N LEU A 163 -12.78 -7.36 10.37
CA LEU A 163 -12.40 -7.15 8.96
C LEU A 163 -11.50 -5.92 8.73
N SER A 164 -11.24 -5.09 9.74
CA SER A 164 -10.58 -3.80 9.56
C SER A 164 -9.22 -3.92 8.87
N ARG A 165 -8.44 -4.96 9.18
CA ARG A 165 -7.16 -5.22 8.52
C ARG A 165 -7.31 -5.53 7.02
N ALA A 166 -8.25 -6.40 6.65
CA ALA A 166 -8.54 -6.67 5.24
C ALA A 166 -9.04 -5.42 4.51
N ILE A 167 -9.86 -4.57 5.16
CA ILE A 167 -10.32 -3.29 4.60
C ILE A 167 -9.13 -2.33 4.41
N ALA A 168 -8.23 -2.23 5.39
CA ALA A 168 -7.04 -1.38 5.31
C ALA A 168 -6.12 -1.82 4.17
N ILE A 169 -5.88 -3.13 4.02
CA ILE A 169 -5.10 -3.70 2.90
C ILE A 169 -5.82 -3.43 1.57
N GLN A 170 -7.14 -3.57 1.52
CA GLN A 170 -7.93 -3.29 0.31
C GLN A 170 -7.85 -1.81 -0.10
N GLN A 171 -7.89 -0.88 0.85
CA GLN A 171 -7.72 0.54 0.55
C GLN A 171 -6.31 0.83 0.03
N MET A 172 -5.28 0.30 0.70
CA MET A 172 -3.89 0.39 0.25
C MET A 172 -3.73 -0.18 -1.17
N TYR A 173 -4.38 -1.30 -1.48
CA TYR A 173 -4.43 -1.89 -2.82
C TYR A 173 -5.06 -0.94 -3.84
N VAL A 174 -6.22 -0.36 -3.56
CA VAL A 174 -6.88 0.57 -4.47
C VAL A 174 -6.01 1.82 -4.70
N THR A 175 -5.42 2.39 -3.66
CA THR A 175 -4.53 3.56 -3.75
C THR A 175 -3.28 3.25 -4.60
N LEU A 176 -2.66 2.09 -4.42
CA LEU A 176 -1.47 1.71 -5.21
C LEU A 176 -1.80 1.33 -6.65
N SER A 177 -3.03 0.93 -6.94
CA SER A 177 -3.43 0.51 -8.30
C SER A 177 -3.32 1.65 -9.31
N THR A 178 -3.56 2.90 -8.90
CA THR A 178 -3.41 4.07 -9.77
C THR A 178 -1.94 4.36 -10.04
N VAL A 179 -1.07 4.17 -9.06
CA VAL A 179 0.39 4.29 -9.20
C VAL A 179 0.90 3.22 -10.19
N ALA A 180 0.48 1.97 -10.00
CA ALA A 180 0.85 0.86 -10.89
C ALA A 180 0.41 1.12 -12.34
N GLN A 181 -0.81 1.65 -12.54
CA GLN A 181 -1.29 2.03 -13.86
C GLN A 181 -0.43 3.10 -14.52
N VAL A 182 -0.07 4.15 -13.79
CA VAL A 182 0.82 5.21 -14.30
C VAL A 182 2.19 4.64 -14.66
N MET A 183 2.78 3.79 -13.81
CA MET A 183 4.08 3.14 -14.09
C MET A 183 4.05 2.31 -15.37
N VAL A 184 3.06 1.43 -15.54
CA VAL A 184 2.95 0.56 -16.72
C VAL A 184 2.58 1.35 -17.98
N ASN A 185 1.78 2.40 -17.87
CA ASN A 185 1.45 3.26 -19.02
C ASN A 185 2.63 4.15 -19.46
N ASN A 186 3.54 4.47 -18.53
CA ASN A 186 4.74 5.24 -18.80
C ASN A 186 5.83 4.44 -19.53
N ASP A 187 5.83 3.11 -19.44
CA ASP A 187 6.84 2.30 -20.11
C ASP A 187 6.58 2.26 -21.64
N PRO A 188 7.57 2.65 -22.48
CA PRO A 188 7.45 2.69 -23.94
C PRO A 188 6.96 1.38 -24.57
N ALA A 189 7.38 0.24 -24.03
CA ALA A 189 7.11 -1.08 -24.58
C ALA A 189 5.64 -1.53 -24.43
N PHE A 190 4.86 -0.87 -23.58
CA PHE A 190 3.41 -1.12 -23.44
C PHE A 190 2.53 -0.12 -24.19
N SER A 191 3.11 0.79 -24.97
CA SER A 191 2.34 1.72 -25.80
C SER A 191 1.92 1.07 -27.13
N SER A 192 0.64 1.22 -27.48
CA SER A 192 0.02 0.62 -28.67
C SER A 192 0.35 1.35 -29.98
N THR A 193 0.97 2.52 -29.90
CA THR A 193 1.43 3.29 -31.05
C THR A 193 2.82 2.82 -31.43
N SER A 194 2.91 2.07 -32.54
CA SER A 194 4.13 1.83 -33.29
C SER A 194 4.69 3.16 -33.82
N SER A 195 5.24 4.00 -32.96
CA SER A 195 5.88 5.22 -33.42
C SER A 195 7.25 4.84 -33.96
N THR A 196 7.34 4.80 -35.28
CA THR A 196 8.55 5.08 -36.08
C THR A 196 9.14 6.48 -35.82
N GLY A 197 8.69 7.18 -34.78
CA GLY A 197 9.21 8.46 -34.32
C GLY A 197 10.17 8.25 -33.15
N ASN A 198 11.46 8.46 -33.42
CA ASN A 198 12.58 8.65 -32.49
C ASN A 198 12.33 8.27 -31.01
N SER A 199 12.82 7.10 -30.61
CA SER A 199 13.12 6.71 -29.21
C SER A 199 14.16 7.62 -28.51
N LYS A 200 14.45 8.81 -29.06
CA LYS A 200 15.48 9.74 -28.56
C LYS A 200 15.00 10.60 -27.39
N ASN A 201 13.71 10.58 -27.06
CA ASN A 201 13.11 11.45 -26.05
C ASN A 201 12.61 10.70 -24.81
N ASP A 202 12.64 9.38 -24.80
CA ASP A 202 12.30 8.59 -23.60
C ASP A 202 13.41 8.75 -22.56
N PHE A 203 13.04 8.83 -21.27
CA PHE A 203 14.02 8.88 -20.20
C PHE A 203 14.86 7.60 -20.11
N SER A 204 14.25 6.43 -20.31
CA SER A 204 14.93 5.15 -20.33
C SER A 204 14.16 4.10 -21.14
N ALA A 205 14.76 2.91 -21.33
CA ALA A 205 14.12 1.78 -22.01
C ALA A 205 12.84 1.26 -21.32
N ILE A 206 12.59 1.66 -20.07
CA ILE A 206 11.43 1.26 -19.26
C ILE A 206 10.59 2.45 -18.79
N ALA A 207 10.89 3.68 -19.25
CA ALA A 207 10.18 4.88 -18.81
C ALA A 207 10.27 6.03 -19.83
N LYS A 208 9.11 6.55 -20.27
CA LYS A 208 9.03 7.77 -21.08
C LYS A 208 9.41 9.00 -20.24
N GLN A 209 8.82 9.13 -19.05
CA GLN A 209 9.09 10.19 -18.08
C GLN A 209 9.71 9.62 -16.79
N GLN A 210 10.41 10.47 -16.05
CA GLN A 210 11.05 10.09 -14.79
C GLN A 210 10.02 9.83 -13.69
N PHE A 211 10.29 8.85 -12.82
CA PHE A 211 9.52 8.69 -11.58
C PHE A 211 9.92 9.74 -10.52
N GLY A 212 11.18 10.17 -10.54
CA GLY A 212 11.73 11.22 -9.68
C GLY A 212 12.57 10.68 -8.52
N VAL A 213 13.17 11.62 -7.80
CA VAL A 213 14.08 11.39 -6.67
C VAL A 213 13.81 12.38 -5.53
N PRO A 214 14.21 12.03 -4.29
CA PRO A 214 14.09 12.91 -3.14
C PRO A 214 15.04 14.12 -3.22
N TYR A 215 14.58 15.26 -2.70
CA TYR A 215 15.30 16.54 -2.67
C TYR A 215 15.26 17.15 -1.26
N LYS A 216 16.36 17.81 -0.90
CA LYS A 216 16.45 18.70 0.28
C LYS A 216 15.61 19.95 0.06
N ALA A 217 15.22 20.62 1.16
CA ALA A 217 14.56 21.93 1.09
C ALA A 217 15.39 23.00 0.34
N SER A 218 16.71 22.83 0.28
CA SER A 218 17.61 23.70 -0.48
C SER A 218 17.56 23.51 -2.01
N GLY A 219 16.75 22.58 -2.52
CA GLY A 219 16.66 22.29 -3.96
C GLY A 219 17.78 21.40 -4.50
N GLN A 220 18.57 20.79 -3.62
CA GLN A 220 19.59 19.79 -3.99
C GLN A 220 19.05 18.38 -3.85
N VAL A 221 19.45 17.46 -4.74
CA VAL A 221 19.12 16.03 -4.62
C VAL A 221 19.58 15.51 -3.26
N CYS A 222 18.73 14.71 -2.64
CA CYS A 222 19.01 14.02 -1.39
C CYS A 222 19.73 12.71 -1.70
N THR A 223 21.01 12.60 -1.35
CA THR A 223 21.79 11.38 -1.64
C THR A 223 21.58 10.31 -0.58
N GLU A 224 21.26 10.71 0.65
CA GLU A 224 21.09 9.83 1.80
C GLU A 224 19.92 10.30 2.68
N TYR A 225 19.21 9.36 3.32
CA TYR A 225 18.03 9.68 4.13
C TYR A 225 18.30 10.69 5.26
N GLN A 226 19.45 10.60 5.91
CA GLN A 226 19.85 11.52 6.98
C GLN A 226 19.97 13.00 6.56
N GLN A 227 19.95 13.31 5.27
CA GLN A 227 20.02 14.69 4.76
C GLN A 227 18.69 15.45 4.81
N VAL A 228 17.63 14.86 5.39
CA VAL A 228 16.30 15.47 5.55
C VAL A 228 15.67 15.81 4.20
N CYS A 229 15.22 14.77 3.49
CA CYS A 229 14.64 14.92 2.15
C CYS A 229 13.18 15.36 2.24
N GLN A 230 12.86 16.62 1.99
CA GLN A 230 11.51 17.18 2.17
C GLN A 230 10.70 17.33 0.89
N THR A 231 11.36 17.29 -0.27
CA THR A 231 10.75 17.58 -1.57
C THR A 231 11.07 16.48 -2.56
N TRP A 232 10.45 16.53 -3.74
CA TRP A 232 10.60 15.54 -4.80
C TRP A 232 10.84 16.25 -6.13
N GLY A 233 11.66 15.66 -6.99
CA GLY A 233 12.03 16.29 -8.25
C GLY A 233 12.69 15.34 -9.24
N SER A 234 12.97 15.86 -10.43
CA SER A 234 13.61 15.14 -11.52
C SER A 234 15.09 14.91 -11.24
N ILE A 235 15.69 13.82 -11.71
CA ILE A 235 17.15 13.68 -11.65
C ILE A 235 17.80 14.75 -12.53
N PRO A 236 18.78 15.52 -12.01
CA PRO A 236 19.52 16.48 -12.81
C PRO A 236 20.23 15.80 -13.98
N SER A 237 19.91 16.19 -15.21
CA SER A 237 20.62 15.74 -16.40
C SER A 237 21.87 16.60 -16.64
N SER A 238 22.99 15.99 -17.03
CA SER A 238 24.19 16.72 -17.50
C SER A 238 23.96 17.53 -18.79
N THR A 239 22.84 17.30 -19.49
CA THR A 239 22.50 17.89 -20.80
C THR A 239 21.52 19.07 -20.73
N GLY A 240 21.15 19.55 -19.54
CA GLY A 240 20.37 20.79 -19.34
C GLY A 240 18.85 20.71 -19.61
N SER A 241 18.35 19.64 -20.25
CA SER A 241 16.91 19.37 -20.37
C SER A 241 16.50 18.36 -19.31
N THR A 242 15.90 18.82 -18.21
CA THR A 242 15.41 17.95 -17.13
C THR A 242 13.94 17.62 -17.37
N PRO A 243 13.58 16.47 -17.98
CA PRO A 243 12.19 16.11 -18.17
C PRO A 243 11.48 16.02 -16.82
N GLY A 244 10.22 16.46 -16.79
CA GLY A 244 9.38 16.45 -15.59
C GLY A 244 9.22 15.06 -14.97
N VAL A 245 8.75 15.03 -13.72
CA VAL A 245 8.49 13.80 -12.97
C VAL A 245 7.01 13.46 -12.99
N LEU A 246 6.72 12.15 -12.98
CA LEU A 246 5.35 11.62 -12.91
C LEU A 246 4.76 11.63 -11.51
N PHE A 247 5.61 11.40 -10.52
CA PHE A 247 5.20 11.24 -9.13
C PHE A 247 5.69 12.40 -8.27
N ASN A 248 5.08 12.53 -7.11
CA ASN A 248 5.42 13.51 -6.09
C ASN A 248 6.20 12.88 -4.92
N GLY A 249 6.48 11.57 -4.98
CA GLY A 249 7.26 10.82 -3.98
C GLY A 249 6.50 10.46 -2.72
N THR A 250 5.22 10.81 -2.65
CA THR A 250 4.37 10.62 -1.46
C THR A 250 3.33 9.53 -1.67
N GLU A 251 3.21 8.98 -2.87
CA GLU A 251 2.18 8.00 -3.22
C GLU A 251 2.35 6.69 -2.43
N PHE A 252 3.59 6.21 -2.30
CA PHE A 252 3.89 5.00 -1.53
C PHE A 252 3.62 5.20 -0.03
N LEU A 253 4.05 6.34 0.53
CA LEU A 253 3.80 6.69 1.92
C LEU A 253 2.33 7.00 2.20
N GLY A 254 1.64 7.58 1.21
CA GLY A 254 0.20 7.83 1.24
C GLY A 254 -0.59 6.54 1.37
N ALA A 255 -0.23 5.50 0.62
CA ALA A 255 -0.87 4.18 0.74
C ALA A 255 -0.66 3.53 2.12
N ILE A 256 0.52 3.69 2.72
CA ILE A 256 0.79 3.26 4.11
C ILE A 256 -0.05 4.08 5.10
N ASN A 257 -0.20 5.38 4.86
CA ASN A 257 -1.03 6.25 5.69
C ASN A 257 -2.52 5.91 5.59
N ASP A 258 -3.01 5.52 4.42
CA ASP A 258 -4.39 5.06 4.23
C ASP A 258 -4.65 3.80 5.07
N TYR A 259 -3.72 2.84 5.05
CA TYR A 259 -3.78 1.65 5.91
C TYR A 259 -3.85 2.06 7.39
N ASN A 260 -2.90 2.89 7.83
CA ASN A 260 -2.83 3.34 9.22
C ASN A 260 -4.09 4.11 9.64
N GLY A 261 -4.64 4.96 8.77
CA GLY A 261 -5.86 5.73 9.01
C GLY A 261 -7.07 4.83 9.25
N ILE A 262 -7.21 3.74 8.48
CA ILE A 262 -8.28 2.76 8.67
C ILE A 262 -8.05 1.92 9.93
N MET A 263 -6.81 1.56 10.24
CA MET A 263 -6.48 0.71 11.38
C MET A 263 -6.54 1.42 12.72
N THR A 264 -6.30 2.73 12.76
CA THR A 264 -6.16 3.48 14.02
C THR A 264 -7.35 3.29 14.97
N PRO A 265 -8.63 3.39 14.54
CA PRO A 265 -9.76 3.13 15.44
C PRO A 265 -9.74 1.72 16.04
N THR A 266 -9.38 0.69 15.27
CA THR A 266 -9.30 -0.68 15.80
C THR A 266 -8.13 -0.87 16.76
N ILE A 267 -6.98 -0.24 16.50
CA ILE A 267 -5.83 -0.26 17.41
C ILE A 267 -6.20 0.42 18.74
N ASN A 268 -6.84 1.60 18.67
CA ASN A 268 -7.33 2.30 19.84
C ASN A 268 -8.31 1.43 20.63
N LEU A 269 -9.25 0.76 19.96
CA LEU A 269 -10.19 -0.17 20.60
C LEU A 269 -9.47 -1.29 21.36
N LEU A 270 -8.49 -1.94 20.73
CA LEU A 270 -7.69 -3.00 21.36
C LEU A 270 -6.89 -2.50 22.57
N LYS A 271 -6.45 -1.25 22.54
CA LYS A 271 -5.72 -0.60 23.63
C LYS A 271 -6.63 -0.22 24.79
N GLN A 272 -7.77 0.39 24.52
CA GLN A 272 -8.78 0.74 25.54
C GLN A 272 -9.34 -0.51 26.23
N ALA A 273 -9.42 -1.64 25.52
CA ALA A 273 -9.75 -2.92 26.13
C ALA A 273 -8.67 -3.40 27.14
N LYS A 274 -7.41 -2.98 26.99
CA LYS A 274 -6.27 -3.37 27.85
C LYS A 274 -5.94 -2.34 28.95
N SER A 275 -6.29 -1.06 28.77
CA SER A 275 -6.01 0.03 29.72
C SER A 275 -7.30 0.60 30.32
N SER A 276 -7.43 0.59 31.65
CA SER A 276 -8.74 0.68 32.32
C SER A 276 -9.04 2.00 33.06
N GLU A 277 -8.10 2.92 33.25
CA GLU A 277 -8.35 3.95 34.28
C GLU A 277 -9.07 5.22 33.77
N TYR A 278 -8.78 5.70 32.56
CA TYR A 278 -9.30 6.98 32.05
C TYR A 278 -10.40 6.82 30.99
N ASP A 279 -10.34 5.74 30.21
CA ASP A 279 -11.36 5.42 29.20
C ASP A 279 -12.67 4.97 29.84
N ASN A 280 -12.59 4.20 30.94
CA ASN A 280 -13.76 3.82 31.75
C ASN A 280 -14.44 5.06 32.33
N LYS A 281 -13.67 6.00 32.90
CA LYS A 281 -14.22 7.25 33.45
C LYS A 281 -14.96 8.09 32.41
N SER A 282 -14.47 8.12 31.17
CA SER A 282 -15.15 8.82 30.05
C SER A 282 -16.47 8.15 29.67
N ARG A 283 -16.51 6.81 29.64
CA ARG A 283 -17.72 6.02 29.32
C ARG A 283 -18.75 6.07 30.44
N ASP A 284 -18.32 5.90 31.68
CA ASP A 284 -19.15 5.96 32.88
C ASP A 284 -19.82 7.32 33.00
N PHE A 285 -19.04 8.40 32.77
CA PHE A 285 -19.55 9.75 32.76
C PHE A 285 -20.61 9.98 31.67
N ILE A 286 -20.42 9.47 30.44
CA ILE A 286 -21.42 9.59 29.36
C ILE A 286 -22.69 8.81 29.70
N GLN A 287 -22.54 7.63 30.31
CA GLN A 287 -23.67 6.80 30.73
C GLN A 287 -24.47 7.48 31.86
N GLU A 288 -23.75 8.12 32.79
CA GLU A 288 -24.33 8.95 33.85
C GLU A 288 -24.99 10.22 33.31
N ALA A 289 -24.39 10.90 32.33
CA ALA A 289 -24.96 12.07 31.67
C ALA A 289 -26.23 11.74 30.87
N ASN A 290 -26.27 10.58 30.20
CA ASN A 290 -27.46 10.08 29.51
C ASN A 290 -28.60 9.76 30.47
N THR A 291 -28.28 9.34 31.70
CA THR A 291 -29.28 9.02 32.73
C THR A 291 -29.71 10.24 33.55
N LYS A 292 -28.85 11.25 33.74
CA LYS A 292 -29.11 12.42 34.61
C LYS A 292 -29.45 13.74 33.90
N GLY A 293 -29.26 13.85 32.58
CA GLY A 293 -29.64 15.05 31.80
C GLY A 293 -28.61 16.21 31.83
N TRP A 294 -28.81 17.19 30.94
CA TRP A 294 -27.82 18.14 30.37
C TRP A 294 -27.15 19.17 31.31
N ILE A 295 -27.39 19.16 32.63
CA ILE A 295 -26.96 20.24 33.55
C ILE A 295 -25.44 20.30 33.81
N MET A 296 -24.65 19.34 33.30
CA MET A 296 -23.18 19.32 33.44
C MET A 296 -22.37 19.60 32.16
N ALA A 297 -22.91 20.35 31.18
CA ALA A 297 -22.22 20.62 29.91
C ALA A 297 -20.92 21.47 30.02
N GLY A 298 -20.70 22.19 31.13
CA GLY A 298 -19.49 22.99 31.38
C GLY A 298 -18.33 22.17 31.96
N SER A 299 -18.58 21.34 32.97
CA SER A 299 -17.62 20.35 33.48
C SER A 299 -17.36 19.24 32.46
N TYR A 300 -18.35 18.91 31.63
CA TYR A 300 -18.22 18.02 30.47
C TYR A 300 -17.02 18.35 29.58
N PHE A 301 -16.84 19.62 29.17
CA PHE A 301 -15.71 20.01 28.33
C PHE A 301 -14.37 19.98 29.09
N PHE A 302 -14.35 20.39 30.36
CA PHE A 302 -13.12 20.45 31.16
C PHE A 302 -12.60 19.07 31.57
N ASP A 303 -13.49 18.15 31.96
CA ASP A 303 -13.12 16.77 32.29
C ASP A 303 -12.80 15.96 31.03
N LEU A 304 -13.50 16.19 29.91
CA LEU A 304 -13.08 15.65 28.61
C LEU A 304 -11.67 16.12 28.25
N VAL A 305 -11.34 17.40 28.42
CA VAL A 305 -9.99 17.91 28.10
C VAL A 305 -8.92 17.33 29.05
N LYS A 306 -9.21 17.12 30.35
CA LYS A 306 -8.27 16.48 31.30
C LYS A 306 -8.09 14.98 31.07
N LEU A 307 -9.18 14.26 30.79
CA LEU A 307 -9.16 12.84 30.45
C LEU A 307 -8.43 12.61 29.11
N ASN A 308 -8.67 13.47 28.12
CA ASN A 308 -7.98 13.43 26.83
C ASN A 308 -6.50 13.85 26.92
N GLY A 309 -6.14 14.88 27.69
CA GLY A 309 -4.74 15.31 27.86
C GLY A 309 -3.83 14.24 28.50
N SER A 310 -4.43 13.27 29.18
CA SER A 310 -3.75 12.11 29.77
C SER A 310 -3.66 10.90 28.81
N ALA A 311 -4.59 10.80 27.84
CA ALA A 311 -4.62 9.76 26.80
C ALA A 311 -3.65 10.03 25.63
N VAL A 312 -3.15 11.26 25.48
CA VAL A 312 -2.10 11.65 24.51
C VAL A 312 -0.69 11.20 24.96
N LYS A 313 -0.54 10.57 26.13
CA LYS A 313 0.78 10.16 26.66
C LYS A 313 1.41 8.96 25.97
N ASP A 314 0.66 8.21 25.18
CA ASP A 314 1.22 7.09 24.43
C ASP A 314 1.45 7.53 22.99
N ASP A 315 2.73 7.50 22.61
CA ASP A 315 3.20 7.62 21.23
C ASP A 315 2.34 6.78 20.27
N SER A 316 2.25 7.25 19.03
CA SER A 316 1.54 6.60 17.92
C SER A 316 1.89 5.11 17.79
N ASP A 317 1.10 4.23 18.40
CA ASP A 317 1.24 2.78 18.25
C ASP A 317 0.71 2.36 16.88
N PHE A 318 1.62 1.93 16.00
CA PHE A 318 1.28 1.35 14.71
C PHE A 318 0.82 -0.12 14.87
N ASP A 319 0.06 -0.65 13.90
CA ASP A 319 -0.32 -2.07 13.88
C ASP A 319 0.95 -2.93 13.77
N SER A 320 1.29 -3.68 14.82
CA SER A 320 2.55 -4.42 14.92
C SER A 320 2.43 -5.91 14.64
N ASP A 321 1.21 -6.46 14.60
CA ASP A 321 0.94 -7.88 14.36
C ASP A 321 0.13 -8.05 13.07
N THR A 322 0.66 -7.44 12.01
CA THR A 322 -0.04 -7.33 10.73
C THR A 322 -0.06 -8.66 9.98
N GLY A 323 1.00 -9.47 10.11
CA GLY A 323 1.27 -10.62 9.24
C GLY A 323 1.76 -10.26 7.84
N LEU A 324 1.84 -8.96 7.50
CA LEU A 324 2.24 -8.46 6.18
C LEU A 324 3.74 -8.66 5.90
N ASP A 325 4.56 -8.81 6.94
CA ASP A 325 5.99 -9.11 6.83
C ASP A 325 6.28 -10.40 6.05
N ASN A 326 5.33 -11.36 6.08
CA ASN A 326 5.44 -12.64 5.38
C ASN A 326 5.01 -12.56 3.90
N SER A 327 4.58 -11.38 3.44
CA SER A 327 4.21 -11.16 2.03
C SER A 327 5.45 -11.29 1.15
N ASN A 328 5.30 -11.91 -0.01
CA ASN A 328 6.41 -12.22 -0.90
C ASN A 328 6.12 -11.83 -2.35
N PHE A 329 7.16 -11.34 -3.02
CA PHE A 329 7.14 -10.99 -4.42
C PHE A 329 8.51 -11.28 -5.03
N ASP A 330 8.52 -11.96 -6.18
CA ASP A 330 9.74 -12.25 -6.94
C ASP A 330 9.46 -12.02 -8.43
N PRO A 331 10.01 -10.96 -9.05
CA PRO A 331 9.73 -10.64 -10.45
C PRO A 331 10.30 -11.69 -11.42
N ALA A 332 11.27 -12.50 -10.98
CA ALA A 332 11.82 -13.58 -11.81
C ALA A 332 10.80 -14.71 -12.04
N GLN A 333 9.71 -14.80 -11.27
CA GLN A 333 8.64 -15.79 -11.51
C GLN A 333 8.03 -15.67 -12.92
N LEU A 334 8.06 -14.48 -13.52
CA LEU A 334 7.58 -14.24 -14.88
C LEU A 334 8.45 -14.93 -15.95
N THR A 335 9.76 -15.05 -15.70
CA THR A 335 10.75 -15.50 -16.69
C THR A 335 11.32 -16.88 -16.38
N LYS A 336 11.20 -17.37 -15.13
CA LYS A 336 11.58 -18.73 -14.70
C LYS A 336 11.05 -19.87 -15.59
N PRO A 337 9.83 -19.80 -16.15
CA PRO A 337 9.32 -20.89 -16.99
C PRO A 337 10.02 -21.04 -18.35
N PHE A 338 10.83 -20.06 -18.75
CA PHE A 338 11.45 -19.97 -20.08
C PHE A 338 12.88 -20.55 -20.05
N GLY A 339 13.29 -21.21 -21.13
CA GLY A 339 14.61 -21.85 -21.20
C GLY A 339 14.78 -22.67 -22.48
N LYS A 340 15.48 -23.81 -22.39
CA LYS A 340 15.56 -24.76 -23.51
C LYS A 340 14.18 -25.35 -23.85
N THR A 341 13.37 -25.58 -22.82
CA THR A 341 11.97 -26.01 -22.93
C THR A 341 11.14 -25.31 -21.85
N CYS A 342 9.84 -25.14 -22.10
CA CYS A 342 8.92 -24.55 -21.12
C CYS A 342 8.71 -25.50 -19.93
N GLN A 343 8.98 -25.04 -18.70
CA GLN A 343 8.94 -25.87 -17.49
C GLN A 343 8.37 -25.13 -16.26
N GLY A 344 8.09 -25.87 -15.19
CA GLY A 344 7.64 -25.34 -13.91
C GLY A 344 6.14 -25.03 -13.83
N THR A 345 5.73 -24.40 -12.73
CA THR A 345 4.31 -24.12 -12.41
C THR A 345 3.61 -23.30 -13.49
N TYR A 346 4.33 -22.37 -14.14
CA TYR A 346 3.79 -21.50 -15.18
C TYR A 346 4.23 -21.89 -16.59
N ALA A 347 4.55 -23.17 -16.84
CA ALA A 347 4.97 -23.65 -18.17
C ALA A 347 3.98 -23.30 -19.29
N LEU A 348 2.67 -23.27 -18.98
CA LEU A 348 1.62 -22.87 -19.92
C LEU A 348 1.78 -21.41 -20.40
N LEU A 349 2.25 -20.51 -19.54
CA LEU A 349 2.57 -19.13 -19.92
C LEU A 349 3.70 -19.12 -20.97
N CYS A 350 4.76 -19.89 -20.74
CA CYS A 350 5.85 -20.02 -21.70
C CYS A 350 5.37 -20.58 -23.06
N ASN A 351 4.46 -21.57 -23.04
CA ASN A 351 3.85 -22.09 -24.26
C ASN A 351 3.04 -21.03 -25.02
N TRP A 352 2.26 -20.20 -24.32
CA TRP A 352 1.52 -19.10 -24.95
C TRP A 352 2.43 -18.07 -25.63
N PHE A 353 3.62 -17.84 -25.07
CA PHE A 353 4.64 -16.97 -25.67
C PHE A 353 5.60 -17.72 -26.62
N GLN A 354 5.32 -18.99 -26.96
CA GLN A 354 6.18 -19.81 -27.84
C GLN A 354 7.66 -19.82 -27.41
N ASN A 355 7.90 -19.91 -26.10
CA ASN A 355 9.23 -19.86 -25.48
C ASN A 355 10.02 -18.56 -25.72
N LYS A 356 9.34 -17.45 -26.06
CA LYS A 356 9.95 -16.11 -26.19
C LYS A 356 9.64 -15.26 -24.95
N SER A 357 10.67 -14.97 -24.15
CA SER A 357 10.50 -14.27 -22.88
C SER A 357 10.54 -12.74 -23.00
N ASP A 358 10.91 -12.16 -24.16
CA ASP A 358 11.19 -10.72 -24.32
C ASP A 358 10.12 -9.80 -23.70
N LYS A 359 8.86 -10.13 -23.93
CA LYS A 359 7.71 -9.38 -23.40
C LYS A 359 7.59 -9.44 -21.88
N LEU A 360 7.92 -10.56 -21.27
CA LEU A 360 7.88 -10.75 -19.82
C LEU A 360 9.15 -10.23 -19.14
N VAL A 361 10.30 -10.32 -19.83
CA VAL A 361 11.55 -9.67 -19.44
C VAL A 361 11.36 -8.15 -19.35
N GLN A 362 10.55 -7.55 -20.23
CA GLN A 362 10.19 -6.13 -20.12
C GLN A 362 9.42 -5.83 -18.83
N VAL A 363 8.43 -6.65 -18.46
CA VAL A 363 7.66 -6.47 -17.21
C VAL A 363 8.58 -6.60 -16.00
N GLN A 364 9.47 -7.60 -15.99
CA GLN A 364 10.49 -7.75 -14.96
C GLN A 364 11.41 -6.50 -14.90
N SER A 365 11.85 -6.00 -16.06
CA SER A 365 12.74 -4.84 -16.16
C SER A 365 12.07 -3.54 -15.70
N LEU A 366 10.77 -3.36 -15.88
CA LEU A 366 10.04 -2.23 -15.29
C LEU A 366 10.11 -2.27 -13.75
N ILE A 367 10.10 -3.47 -13.17
CA ILE A 367 10.07 -3.66 -11.73
C ILE A 367 11.45 -3.46 -11.09
N ASN A 368 12.49 -4.12 -11.63
CA ASN A 368 13.82 -4.10 -11.04
C ASN A 368 14.92 -3.53 -11.96
N GLY A 369 14.64 -3.20 -13.21
CA GLY A 369 15.64 -2.68 -14.16
C GLY A 369 16.49 -3.73 -14.88
N ALA A 370 16.43 -5.00 -14.48
CA ALA A 370 17.24 -6.06 -15.06
C ALA A 370 16.46 -6.89 -16.09
N PRO A 371 17.03 -7.16 -17.29
CA PRO A 371 18.35 -6.75 -17.78
C PRO A 371 18.34 -5.42 -18.59
N ALA A 372 17.18 -4.78 -18.78
CA ALA A 372 17.04 -3.70 -19.77
C ALA A 372 17.87 -2.43 -19.46
N LEU A 373 18.12 -2.13 -18.19
CA LEU A 373 18.88 -0.95 -17.76
C LEU A 373 20.27 -1.29 -17.23
N SER A 374 20.40 -2.43 -16.53
CA SER A 374 21.67 -2.96 -16.04
C SER A 374 21.57 -4.48 -15.84
N GLN A 375 22.72 -5.15 -15.69
CA GLN A 375 22.76 -6.60 -15.49
C GLN A 375 22.07 -7.03 -14.19
N ASP A 376 22.36 -6.34 -13.09
CA ASP A 376 21.85 -6.70 -11.76
C ASP A 376 20.58 -5.93 -11.35
N GLY A 377 20.23 -4.86 -12.06
CA GLY A 377 19.10 -4.00 -11.72
C GLY A 377 19.25 -3.32 -10.35
N VAL A 378 18.10 -2.94 -9.79
CA VAL A 378 17.94 -2.51 -8.40
C VAL A 378 17.60 -3.74 -7.57
N LYS A 379 18.31 -3.93 -6.46
CA LYS A 379 17.95 -4.96 -5.47
C LYS A 379 16.60 -4.64 -4.85
N GLN A 380 15.88 -5.65 -4.38
CA GLN A 380 14.68 -5.42 -3.59
C GLN A 380 15.02 -4.45 -2.43
N PRO A 381 14.31 -3.32 -2.29
CA PRO A 381 14.57 -2.39 -1.21
C PRO A 381 14.36 -3.07 0.14
N ASP A 382 15.34 -2.96 1.02
CA ASP A 382 15.11 -3.16 2.44
C ASP A 382 14.22 -2.02 2.93
N LEU A 383 13.12 -2.29 3.62
CA LEU A 383 12.17 -1.27 4.09
C LEU A 383 12.34 -0.96 5.58
N SER A 384 13.35 -1.55 6.21
CA SER A 384 13.73 -1.21 7.57
C SER A 384 14.25 0.24 7.66
N PRO A 385 14.15 0.87 8.85
CA PRO A 385 14.72 2.19 9.06
C PRO A 385 16.24 2.18 8.82
N ASP A 386 16.72 2.98 7.86
CA ASP A 386 18.15 3.12 7.58
C ASP A 386 18.52 4.60 7.35
N PRO A 387 19.25 5.24 8.28
CA PRO A 387 19.72 6.62 8.11
C PRO A 387 20.68 6.80 6.92
N LYS A 388 21.34 5.73 6.49
CA LYS A 388 22.30 5.70 5.38
C LYS A 388 21.69 5.19 4.08
N ARG A 389 20.36 5.03 4.01
CA ARG A 389 19.66 4.65 2.78
C ARG A 389 20.07 5.59 1.66
N ALA A 390 20.77 5.04 0.68
CA ALA A 390 21.16 5.76 -0.53
C ALA A 390 19.97 5.84 -1.49
N TYR A 391 19.84 6.97 -2.17
CA TYR A 391 18.89 7.09 -3.27
C TYR A 391 19.33 6.23 -4.46
N VAL A 392 18.36 5.77 -5.24
CA VAL A 392 18.59 5.13 -6.53
C VAL A 392 18.62 6.20 -7.60
N GLU A 393 19.74 6.27 -8.32
CA GLU A 393 20.01 7.30 -9.32
C GLU A 393 19.85 6.81 -10.77
N GLY A 394 20.02 7.75 -11.71
CA GLY A 394 19.98 7.49 -13.14
C GLY A 394 18.68 6.82 -13.62
N PRO A 395 18.74 6.06 -14.73
CA PRO A 395 17.58 5.34 -15.26
C PRO A 395 16.92 4.37 -14.28
N LEU A 396 17.70 3.80 -13.34
CA LEU A 396 17.21 2.83 -12.35
C LEU A 396 16.22 3.43 -11.36
N SER A 397 16.26 4.75 -11.16
CA SER A 397 15.25 5.48 -10.35
C SER A 397 13.82 5.35 -10.88
N SER A 398 13.66 5.05 -12.17
CA SER A 398 12.36 4.88 -12.82
C SER A 398 11.91 3.43 -12.90
N THR A 399 12.50 2.56 -12.07
CA THR A 399 11.98 1.22 -11.81
C THR A 399 11.04 1.25 -10.60
N VAL A 400 10.17 0.24 -10.45
CA VAL A 400 9.31 0.13 -9.24
C VAL A 400 10.16 0.10 -7.97
N TYR A 401 11.22 -0.69 -7.95
CA TYR A 401 12.11 -0.81 -6.80
C TYR A 401 12.85 0.50 -6.51
N GLY A 402 13.33 1.19 -7.56
CA GLY A 402 13.95 2.50 -7.44
C GLY A 402 13.00 3.54 -6.86
N PHE A 403 11.77 3.60 -7.38
CA PHE A 403 10.73 4.50 -6.87
C PHE A 403 10.40 4.25 -5.40
N ILE A 404 10.21 2.99 -4.99
CA ILE A 404 9.90 2.65 -3.60
C ILE A 404 11.06 3.06 -2.69
N ASN A 405 12.29 2.71 -3.05
CA ASN A 405 13.46 3.10 -2.25
C ASN A 405 13.56 4.62 -2.06
N ASN A 406 13.37 5.36 -3.15
CA ASN A 406 13.45 6.81 -3.16
C ASN A 406 12.29 7.45 -2.36
N SER A 407 11.08 6.92 -2.48
CA SER A 407 9.90 7.39 -1.74
C SER A 407 10.06 7.20 -0.24
N MET A 408 10.70 6.12 0.19
CA MET A 408 11.03 5.87 1.60
C MET A 408 12.00 6.88 2.20
N MET A 409 12.68 7.67 1.37
CA MET A 409 13.57 8.73 1.83
C MET A 409 12.83 10.05 2.10
N VAL A 410 11.59 10.20 1.63
CA VAL A 410 10.81 11.45 1.78
C VAL A 410 10.35 11.60 3.22
N GLN A 411 10.76 12.71 3.84
CA GLN A 411 10.36 13.16 5.16
C GLN A 411 9.36 14.29 5.00
N LEU A 412 8.08 13.97 5.21
CA LEU A 412 7.05 14.98 5.19
C LEU A 412 7.28 15.96 6.36
N PRO A 413 7.26 17.28 6.11
CA PRO A 413 7.36 18.25 7.19
C PRO A 413 6.21 18.03 8.18
N GLY A 414 6.53 18.06 9.48
CA GLY A 414 5.54 17.82 10.53
C GLY A 414 4.30 18.67 10.33
N GLN A 415 3.15 18.02 10.16
CA GLN A 415 1.88 18.70 9.92
C GLN A 415 1.55 19.65 11.10
N PRO A 416 1.04 20.86 10.83
CA PRO A 416 0.49 21.72 11.88
C PRO A 416 -0.59 20.94 12.67
N GLY A 417 -0.38 20.75 13.98
CA GLY A 417 -1.27 19.95 14.84
C GLY A 417 -0.63 18.70 15.47
N ILE A 418 0.57 18.30 15.04
CA ILE A 418 1.32 17.16 15.64
C ILE A 418 1.98 17.52 16.98
N LYS A 419 2.25 18.81 17.24
CA LYS A 419 2.64 19.23 18.59
C LYS A 419 1.44 19.00 19.51
N PRO A 420 1.60 18.25 20.62
CA PRO A 420 0.54 18.11 21.61
C PRO A 420 0.01 19.50 21.92
N LEU A 421 -1.29 19.72 21.74
CA LEU A 421 -1.93 20.94 22.18
C LEU A 421 -1.71 21.02 23.70
N THR A 422 -0.75 21.83 24.13
CA THR A 422 -0.54 22.17 25.53
C THR A 422 -1.60 23.20 25.91
N PHE A 423 -2.87 22.79 25.92
CA PHE A 423 -3.99 23.61 26.42
C PHE A 423 -3.73 24.14 27.83
N ALA A 424 -2.87 23.45 28.60
CA ALA A 424 -2.38 23.91 29.90
C ALA A 424 -1.72 25.30 29.87
N ASN A 425 -1.17 25.74 28.73
CA ASN A 425 -0.47 27.03 28.62
C ASN A 425 -1.32 28.13 27.95
N LEU A 426 -2.50 27.80 27.44
CA LEU A 426 -3.37 28.75 26.70
C LEU A 426 -4.45 29.38 27.58
N ILE A 427 -4.64 28.90 28.81
CA ILE A 427 -5.65 29.40 29.73
C ILE A 427 -4.97 30.19 30.85
N ASN A 428 -4.76 31.48 30.62
CA ASN A 428 -4.39 32.45 31.66
C ASN A 428 -5.67 33.13 32.16
N PHE A 429 -6.28 32.60 33.22
CA PHE A 429 -7.29 33.36 33.96
C PHE A 429 -6.58 34.34 34.89
N LYS A 430 -6.57 35.63 34.52
CA LYS A 430 -6.44 36.68 35.52
C LYS A 430 -7.81 36.87 36.15
N VAL A 431 -7.99 36.35 37.36
CA VAL A 431 -9.09 36.78 38.22
C VAL A 431 -8.67 38.14 38.76
N ASP A 432 -9.28 39.21 38.26
CA ASP A 432 -9.18 40.51 38.88
C ASP A 432 -10.03 40.49 40.16
N THR A 433 -9.37 40.58 41.31
CA THR A 433 -10.01 40.65 42.63
C THR A 433 -10.09 42.08 43.16
N SER A 434 -9.88 43.10 42.32
CA SER A 434 -10.17 44.47 42.72
C SER A 434 -11.69 44.66 42.86
N LEU A 435 -12.09 44.86 44.12
CA LEU A 435 -13.43 45.21 44.59
C LEU A 435 -13.83 46.63 44.16
#